data_AF-M7U5T0-F1
#
_entry.id   AF-M7U5T0-F1
#
_cell.length_a   1.000
_cell.length_b   1.000
_cell.length_c   1.000
_cell.angle_alpha   90.00
_cell.angle_beta   90.00
_cell.angle_gamma   90.00
#
_symmetry.space_group_name_H-M   'P 1'
#
loop_
_entity.id
_entity.type
_entity.pdbx_description
1 polymer ?
#
loop_
_entity_poly.entity_id
_entity_poly.type
_entity_poly.pdbx_seq_one_letter_code
_entity_poly.pdbx_strand_id
1 'polypeptide(L)'
;MVHYPNPQQAGWNFPLVTKQITVESHDPLVAQMEHFCQVIKENEKPRTNGEDALRSLAVTLAILESGRLGEPVELSALRAQL
;
A
#
# COMPACT_ATOMS: atom_id res chain seq x y z
N MET A 1 7.48 -11.78 -11.54
CA MET A 1 7.80 -10.35 -11.71
C MET A 1 7.86 -10.00 -13.18
N VAL A 2 7.06 -9.02 -13.60
CA VAL A 2 7.03 -8.49 -14.99
C VAL A 2 7.86 -7.22 -15.03
N HIS A 3 8.74 -7.05 -16.03
CA HIS A 3 9.60 -5.88 -16.15
C HIS A 3 10.00 -5.61 -17.62
N TYR A 4 10.47 -4.40 -17.91
CA TYR A 4 11.16 -4.10 -19.17
C TYR A 4 12.63 -4.50 -19.05
N PRO A 5 13.21 -5.22 -20.04
CA PRO A 5 14.62 -5.61 -20.00
C PRO A 5 15.58 -4.42 -19.99
N ASN A 6 15.17 -3.33 -20.65
CA ASN A 6 15.95 -2.11 -20.78
C ASN A 6 15.12 -0.93 -20.24
N PRO A 7 15.55 -0.27 -19.15
CA PRO A 7 14.86 0.88 -18.57
C PRO A 7 14.75 2.08 -19.53
N GLN A 8 15.65 2.22 -20.49
CA GLN A 8 15.60 3.27 -21.53
C GLN A 8 14.57 2.96 -22.63
N GLN A 9 14.02 1.74 -22.66
CA GLN A 9 12.96 1.28 -23.56
C GLN A 9 11.75 0.81 -22.74
N ALA A 10 11.31 1.66 -21.81
CA ALA A 10 10.12 1.43 -21.01
C ALA A 10 8.91 2.15 -21.63
N GLY A 11 7.82 1.43 -21.84
CA GLY A 11 6.57 1.96 -22.38
C GLY A 11 5.76 0.88 -23.09
N TRP A 12 4.45 1.13 -23.24
CA TRP A 12 3.49 0.16 -23.79
C TRP A 12 3.86 -0.40 -25.17
N ASN A 13 4.72 0.29 -25.93
CA ASN A 13 5.19 -0.12 -27.25
C ASN A 13 6.37 -1.11 -27.22
N PHE A 14 6.94 -1.39 -26.04
CA PHE A 14 8.08 -2.28 -25.87
C PHE A 14 7.66 -3.60 -25.20
N PRO A 15 8.30 -4.73 -25.53
CA PRO A 15 7.92 -6.03 -24.97
C PRO A 15 8.25 -6.12 -23.48
N LEU A 16 7.29 -6.61 -22.71
CA LEU A 16 7.48 -6.98 -21.32
C LEU A 16 8.04 -8.40 -21.23
N VAL A 17 8.95 -8.63 -20.28
CA VAL A 17 9.43 -9.98 -19.94
C VAL A 17 8.94 -10.40 -18.58
N THR A 18 8.66 -11.71 -18.44
CA THR A 18 8.20 -12.31 -17.20
C THR A 18 9.29 -13.19 -16.62
N LYS A 19 9.67 -12.90 -15.37
CA LYS A 19 10.50 -13.79 -14.55
C LYS A 19 9.61 -14.43 -13.50
N GLN A 20 9.53 -15.75 -13.48
CA GLN A 20 8.96 -16.46 -12.34
C GLN A 20 9.99 -16.45 -11.20
N ILE A 21 9.54 -16.05 -10.02
CA ILE A 21 10.33 -16.07 -8.79
C ILE A 21 9.56 -16.98 -7.86
N THR A 22 10.18 -18.09 -7.46
CA THR A 22 9.62 -18.97 -6.44
C THR A 22 9.76 -18.26 -5.09
N VAL A 23 8.64 -18.00 -4.44
CA VAL A 23 8.59 -17.44 -3.09
C VAL A 23 7.86 -18.46 -2.23
N GLU A 24 8.40 -18.77 -1.07
CA GLU A 24 7.72 -19.63 -0.11
C GLU A 24 6.44 -18.95 0.36
N SER A 25 5.31 -19.62 0.15
CA SER A 25 4.02 -19.13 0.57
C SER A 25 3.87 -19.33 2.07
N HIS A 26 3.66 -18.22 2.77
CA HIS A 26 3.33 -18.20 4.19
C HIS A 26 1.93 -17.64 4.34
N ASP A 27 1.22 -18.05 5.40
CA ASP A 27 -0.03 -17.40 5.77
C ASP A 27 0.29 -15.94 6.16
N PRO A 28 -0.23 -14.95 5.41
CA PRO A 28 0.10 -13.56 5.64
C PRO A 28 -0.39 -13.05 7.00
N LEU A 29 -1.48 -13.61 7.55
CA LEU A 29 -2.01 -13.20 8.85
C LEU A 29 -1.14 -13.73 9.98
N VAL A 30 -0.68 -14.98 9.88
CA VAL A 30 0.27 -15.55 10.85
C VAL A 30 1.56 -14.73 10.86
N ALA A 31 2.16 -14.48 9.69
CA ALA A 31 3.37 -13.67 9.58
C ALA A 31 3.18 -12.24 10.11
N GLN A 32 2.00 -11.65 9.90
CA GLN A 32 1.67 -10.32 10.43
C GLN A 32 1.57 -10.33 11.96
N MET A 33 0.92 -11.33 12.54
CA MET A 33 0.78 -11.46 14.00
C MET A 33 2.13 -11.71 14.67
N GLU A 34 2.99 -12.53 14.07
CA GLU A 34 4.37 -12.74 14.54
C GLU A 34 5.17 -11.44 14.52
N HIS A 35 5.12 -10.69 13.42
CA HIS A 35 5.76 -9.38 13.32
C HIS A 35 5.22 -8.40 14.37
N PHE A 36 3.90 -8.35 14.57
CA PHE A 36 3.28 -7.49 15.58
C PHE A 36 3.78 -7.83 17.00
N CYS A 37 3.93 -9.12 17.33
CA CYS A 37 4.54 -9.54 18.60
C CYS A 37 5.99 -9.06 18.74
N GLN A 38 6.77 -9.06 17.67
CA GLN A 38 8.16 -8.53 17.70
C GLN A 38 8.20 -7.03 17.89
N VAL A 39 7.25 -6.29 17.30
CA VAL A 39 7.12 -4.84 17.50
C VAL A 39 6.78 -4.50 18.95
N ILE A 40 5.85 -5.23 19.57
CA ILE A 40 5.51 -5.06 21.00
C ILE A 40 6.72 -5.30 21.90
N LYS A 41 7.56 -6.27 21.54
CA LYS A 41 8.81 -6.59 22.24
C LYS A 41 9.97 -5.64 21.93
N GLU A 42 9.73 -4.61 21.10
CA GLU A 42 10.74 -3.65 20.64
C GLU A 42 11.89 -4.26 19.81
N ASN A 43 11.71 -5.48 19.32
CA ASN A 43 12.72 -6.17 18.49
C ASN A 43 12.66 -5.75 17.01
N GLU A 44 11.54 -5.20 16.57
CA GLU A 44 11.28 -4.78 15.19
C GLU A 44 10.54 -3.45 15.17
N LYS A 45 10.70 -2.69 14.08
CA LYS A 45 9.89 -1.48 13.85
C LYS A 45 8.60 -1.85 13.11
N PRO A 46 7.47 -1.20 13.41
CA PRO A 46 6.25 -1.42 12.65
C PRO A 46 6.48 -1.04 11.18
N ARG A 47 6.12 -1.94 10.26
CA ARG A 47 6.16 -1.64 8.81
C ARG A 47 5.20 -0.51 8.43
N THR A 48 4.08 -0.41 9.13
CA THR A 48 3.08 0.66 9.02
C THR A 48 2.68 1.10 10.42
N ASN A 49 2.71 2.40 10.69
CA ASN A 49 2.34 2.97 11.98
C ASN A 49 0.90 3.53 11.97
N GLY A 50 0.44 4.00 13.13
CA GLY A 50 -0.93 4.54 13.28
C GLY A 50 -1.17 5.75 12.38
N GLU A 51 -0.20 6.65 12.24
CA GLU A 51 -0.32 7.82 11.37
C GLU A 51 -0.45 7.43 9.90
N ASP A 52 0.23 6.36 9.47
CA ASP A 52 0.09 5.82 8.12
C ASP A 52 -1.29 5.22 7.90
N ALA A 53 -1.79 4.44 8.85
CA ALA A 53 -3.14 3.88 8.81
C ALA A 53 -4.22 4.99 8.73
N LEU A 54 -4.05 6.08 9.50
CA LEU A 54 -4.93 7.25 9.45
C LEU A 54 -4.93 7.93 8.07
N ARG A 55 -3.77 8.02 7.39
CA ARG A 55 -3.71 8.54 6.02
C ARG A 55 -4.51 7.68 5.04
N SER A 56 -4.37 6.35 5.12
CA SER A 56 -5.14 5.43 4.28
C SER A 56 -6.65 5.54 4.53
N LEU A 57 -7.06 5.68 5.80
CA LEU A 57 -8.47 5.88 6.15
C LEU A 57 -9.01 7.21 5.59
N ALA A 58 -8.27 8.31 5.76
CA ALA A 58 -8.67 9.62 5.26
C ALA A 58 -8.90 9.62 3.73
N VAL A 59 -8.02 8.97 2.97
CA VAL A 59 -8.18 8.83 1.52
C VAL A 59 -9.39 7.96 1.16
N THR A 60 -9.59 6.86 1.88
CA THR A 60 -10.74 5.97 1.65
C THR A 60 -12.06 6.72 1.85
N LEU A 61 -12.17 7.49 2.92
CA LEU A 61 -13.35 8.32 3.21
C LEU A 61 -13.54 9.42 2.15
N ALA A 62 -12.46 10.05 1.69
CA ALA A 62 -12.52 11.07 0.63
C ALA A 62 -13.02 10.50 -0.71
N ILE A 63 -12.63 9.28 -1.06
CA ILE A 63 -13.14 8.59 -2.27
C ILE A 63 -14.65 8.41 -2.18
N LEU A 64 -15.15 7.96 -1.02
CA LEU A 64 -16.59 7.79 -0.81
C LEU A 64 -17.34 9.11 -0.92
N GLU A 65 -16.79 10.17 -0.33
CA GLU A 65 -17.42 11.51 -0.36
C GLU A 65 -17.38 12.12 -1.76
N SER A 66 -16.26 12.02 -2.48
CA SER A 66 -16.15 12.48 -3.86
C SER A 66 -17.13 11.73 -4.77
N GLY A 67 -17.26 10.40 -4.60
CA GLY A 67 -18.24 9.61 -5.34
C GLY A 67 -19.68 10.01 -5.05
N ARG A 68 -19.98 10.42 -3.81
CA ARG A 68 -21.31 10.91 -3.40
C ARG A 68 -21.62 12.29 -3.99
N LEU A 69 -20.64 13.18 -4.05
CA LEU A 69 -20.80 14.55 -4.55
C LEU A 69 -20.68 14.65 -6.08
N GLY A 70 -19.95 13.74 -6.71
CA GLY A 70 -19.61 13.84 -8.13
C GLY A 70 -18.52 14.87 -8.42
N GLU A 71 -17.80 15.33 -7.41
CA GLU A 71 -16.82 16.42 -7.49
C GLU A 71 -15.53 16.06 -6.73
N PRO A 72 -14.38 16.68 -7.07
CA PRO A 72 -13.15 16.51 -6.29
C PRO A 72 -13.29 17.02 -4.85
N VAL A 73 -12.63 16.36 -3.89
CA VAL A 73 -12.63 16.75 -2.48
C VAL A 73 -11.20 16.96 -1.96
N GLU A 74 -11.02 17.95 -1.09
CA GLU A 74 -9.73 18.26 -0.48
C GLU A 74 -9.47 17.39 0.76
N LEU A 75 -8.35 16.65 0.75
CA LEU A 75 -7.98 15.73 1.84
C LEU A 75 -7.67 16.45 3.18
N SER A 76 -7.23 17.70 3.12
CA SER A 76 -6.94 18.52 4.31
C SER A 76 -8.19 18.78 5.15
N ALA A 77 -9.36 18.92 4.52
CA ALA A 77 -10.63 19.15 5.19
C ALA A 77 -11.13 17.91 5.95
N LEU A 78 -10.85 16.70 5.44
CA LEU A 78 -11.25 15.44 6.07
C LEU A 78 -10.39 15.08 7.29
N ARG A 79 -9.10 15.43 7.27
CA ARG A 79 -8.20 15.19 8.41
C ARG A 79 -8.54 16.03 9.65
N ALA A 80 -9.31 17.11 9.51
CA ALA A 80 -9.78 17.87 10.66
C ALA A 80 -10.92 17.17 11.42
N GLN A 81 -11.48 16.09 10.85
CA GLN A 81 -12.63 15.34 11.38
C GLN A 81 -12.22 13.98 11.97
N LEU A 82 -10.94 13.59 11.83
CA LEU A 82 -10.33 12.37 12.36
C LEU A 82 -9.39 12.73 13.51
#